data_AF-A0A8D9AF55-F1
#
_entry.id   AF-A0A8D9AF55-F1
#
_cell.length_a   1.000
_cell.length_b   1.000
_cell.length_c   1.000
_cell.angle_alpha   90.00
_cell.angle_beta   90.00
_cell.angle_gamma   90.00
#
_symmetry.space_group_name_H-M   'P 1'
#
loop_
_entity.id
_entity.type
_entity.pdbx_description
1 polymer ?
#
loop_
_entity_poly.entity_id
_entity_poly.type
_entity_poly.pdbx_seq_one_letter_code
_entity_poly.pdbx_strand_id
1 'polypeptide(L)'
;MVLIAAAICTKSGKTIVSRQFVEMTRARIEGLLAAFPKLMSSGKQHTFVETDSVRYVYQPLEKLYMLLITTKTSNILEDLETLRLFSRVIPEYCRTLDEAEVTDNAFSLIFAFDEIVALGYRESVNLAQVRTFVEMDSHEEKVYQAVRKTQEREAENKMREKAKELKRQRMESVKKFPKTGISGGSSNPYFSSSSYSSSSAAPVLETSDPSTIRSSYISQAQKPALSAKAMKLGSKSHDVESFVDQLKSEGEKVISGSALSKVSSLSSKIPSTNISNMDSVHLRQEEQLIISVGRNGGIEAFELHGLLTLRISDEKYGKIKVLIIIKTHVEYRCKLIRTWTRNYSNPKPRSV
;
A
#
# COMPACT_ATOMS: atom_id res chain seq x y z
N MET A 1 -12.30 -5.87 -21.64
CA MET A 1 -11.40 -6.83 -21.00
C MET A 1 -12.16 -7.47 -19.86
N VAL A 2 -12.21 -8.80 -19.79
CA VAL A 2 -12.92 -9.49 -18.71
C VAL A 2 -12.12 -10.72 -18.26
N LEU A 3 -11.54 -10.61 -17.06
CA LEU A 3 -10.99 -11.72 -16.29
C LEU A 3 -12.15 -12.44 -15.60
N ILE A 4 -12.31 -13.72 -15.88
CA ILE A 4 -13.42 -14.51 -15.34
C ILE A 4 -13.06 -15.03 -13.95
N ALA A 5 -11.90 -15.68 -13.83
CA ALA A 5 -11.43 -16.27 -12.60
C ALA A 5 -9.89 -16.36 -12.56
N ALA A 6 -9.36 -16.30 -11.35
CA ALA A 6 -7.99 -16.66 -11.02
C ALA A 6 -7.99 -17.96 -10.20
N ALA A 7 -7.01 -18.84 -10.43
CA ALA A 7 -6.90 -20.09 -9.71
C ALA A 7 -5.45 -20.50 -9.50
N ILE A 8 -5.18 -21.12 -8.36
CA ILE A 8 -3.92 -21.81 -8.08
C ILE A 8 -4.20 -23.31 -8.17
N CYS A 9 -3.47 -23.99 -9.06
CA CYS A 9 -3.61 -25.42 -9.30
C CYS A 9 -2.28 -26.14 -9.05
N THR A 10 -2.34 -27.41 -8.68
CA THR A 10 -1.16 -28.27 -8.65
C THR A 10 -0.75 -28.66 -10.07
N LYS A 11 0.48 -29.18 -10.24
CA LYS A 11 0.90 -29.80 -11.52
C LYS A 11 0.06 -31.01 -11.93
N SER A 12 -0.59 -31.68 -10.97
CA SER A 12 -1.54 -32.76 -11.24
C SER A 12 -2.91 -32.26 -11.71
N GLY A 13 -3.12 -30.94 -11.76
CA GLY A 13 -4.36 -30.34 -12.24
C GLY A 13 -5.46 -30.20 -11.18
N LYS A 14 -5.13 -30.43 -9.91
CA LYS A 14 -6.04 -30.20 -8.79
C LYS A 14 -6.08 -28.71 -8.47
N THR A 15 -7.26 -28.11 -8.44
CA THR A 15 -7.42 -26.71 -8.00
C THR A 15 -7.39 -26.64 -6.48
N ILE A 16 -6.55 -25.74 -5.94
CA ILE A 16 -6.41 -25.51 -4.49
C ILE A 16 -7.30 -24.34 -4.09
N VAL A 17 -7.09 -23.19 -4.72
CA VAL A 17 -7.83 -21.95 -4.48
C VAL A 17 -8.28 -21.40 -5.82
N SER A 18 -9.53 -20.94 -5.91
CA SER A 18 -10.01 -20.19 -7.07
C SER A 18 -10.85 -19.00 -6.61
N ARG A 19 -10.54 -17.83 -7.17
CA ARG A 19 -11.32 -16.60 -7.00
C ARG A 19 -12.01 -16.27 -8.31
N GLN A 20 -13.32 -16.07 -8.24
CA GLN A 20 -14.17 -15.72 -9.36
C GLN A 20 -14.50 -14.22 -9.31
N PHE A 21 -14.31 -13.53 -10.44
CA PHE A 21 -14.56 -12.08 -10.54
C PHE A 21 -15.84 -11.75 -11.30
N VAL A 22 -16.37 -12.71 -12.05
CA VAL A 22 -17.61 -12.57 -12.85
C VAL A 22 -18.58 -13.68 -12.47
N GLU A 23 -19.83 -13.32 -12.22
CA GLU A 23 -20.88 -14.28 -11.86
C GLU A 23 -21.07 -15.36 -12.95
N MET A 24 -20.91 -16.61 -12.54
CA MET A 24 -21.08 -17.81 -13.35
C MET A 24 -21.56 -18.93 -12.43
N THR A 25 -22.32 -19.88 -12.99
CA THR A 25 -22.73 -21.08 -12.27
C THR A 25 -21.51 -21.91 -11.84
N ARG A 26 -21.53 -22.44 -10.61
CA ARG A 26 -20.47 -23.29 -10.06
C ARG A 26 -20.03 -24.42 -10.99
N ALA A 27 -20.99 -25.15 -11.56
CA ALA A 27 -20.72 -26.26 -12.48
C ALA A 27 -19.87 -25.84 -13.70
N ARG A 28 -20.06 -24.61 -14.19
CA ARG A 28 -19.29 -24.07 -15.32
C ARG A 28 -17.84 -23.82 -14.92
N ILE A 29 -17.59 -23.19 -13.77
CA ILE A 29 -16.22 -22.90 -13.30
C ILE A 29 -15.47 -24.20 -13.00
N GLU A 30 -16.10 -25.14 -12.31
CA GLU A 30 -15.51 -26.46 -12.03
C GLU A 30 -15.20 -27.22 -13.34
N GLY A 31 -16.10 -27.15 -14.34
CA GLY A 31 -15.87 -27.74 -15.66
C GLY A 31 -14.68 -27.12 -16.40
N LEU A 32 -14.51 -25.80 -16.34
CA LEU A 32 -13.38 -25.10 -16.96
C LEU A 32 -12.05 -25.47 -16.28
N LEU A 33 -12.03 -25.50 -14.94
CA LEU A 33 -10.85 -25.90 -14.18
C LEU A 33 -10.47 -27.37 -14.40
N ALA A 34 -11.45 -28.27 -14.48
CA ALA A 34 -11.22 -29.69 -14.74
C ALA A 34 -10.75 -29.98 -16.18
N ALA A 35 -11.05 -29.09 -17.12
CA ALA A 35 -10.60 -29.20 -18.51
C ALA A 35 -9.12 -28.78 -18.66
N PHE A 36 -8.65 -27.81 -17.87
CA PHE A 36 -7.30 -27.24 -17.99
C PHE A 36 -6.16 -28.27 -18.06
N PRO A 37 -6.09 -29.31 -17.19
CA PRO A 37 -4.99 -30.27 -17.22
C PRO A 37 -4.94 -31.10 -18.52
N LYS A 38 -6.08 -31.32 -19.17
CA LYS A 38 -6.18 -32.05 -20.45
C LYS A 38 -5.67 -31.22 -21.62
N LEU A 39 -5.69 -29.90 -21.48
CA LEU A 39 -5.25 -28.94 -22.50
C LEU A 39 -3.73 -28.70 -22.44
N MET A 40 -3.09 -29.04 -21.32
CA MET A 40 -1.65 -28.99 -21.12
C MET A 40 -0.97 -30.15 -21.87
N SER A 41 -0.89 -30.11 -23.20
CA SER A 41 -0.16 -31.14 -23.94
C SER A 41 1.35 -31.03 -23.67
N SER A 42 1.99 -32.11 -23.24
CA SER A 42 3.44 -32.18 -23.07
C SER A 42 4.15 -31.99 -24.41
N GLY A 43 4.70 -30.80 -24.66
CA GLY A 43 5.53 -30.55 -25.86
C GLY A 43 5.46 -29.13 -26.42
N LYS A 44 4.44 -28.34 -26.05
CA LYS A 44 4.35 -26.94 -26.46
C LYS A 44 4.50 -26.01 -25.26
N GLN A 45 5.57 -25.22 -25.25
CA GLN A 45 5.76 -24.14 -24.27
C GLN A 45 4.94 -22.92 -24.68
N HIS A 46 3.61 -23.03 -24.62
CA HIS A 46 2.74 -21.86 -24.70
C HIS A 46 2.45 -21.37 -23.28
N THR A 47 2.40 -20.05 -23.09
CA THR A 47 2.02 -19.38 -21.82
C THR A 47 0.51 -19.14 -21.74
N PHE A 48 -0.22 -19.49 -22.81
CA PHE A 48 -1.66 -19.46 -22.87
C PHE A 48 -2.18 -20.59 -23.77
N VAL A 49 -3.39 -21.06 -23.49
CA VAL A 49 -4.12 -22.01 -24.32
C VAL A 49 -5.49 -21.43 -24.62
N GLU A 50 -5.83 -21.37 -25.90
CA GLU A 50 -7.14 -20.93 -26.36
C GLU A 50 -8.05 -22.13 -26.63
N THR A 51 -9.29 -22.02 -26.16
CA THR A 51 -10.39 -22.94 -26.53
C THR A 51 -11.43 -22.16 -27.32
N ASP A 52 -12.59 -22.77 -27.58
CA ASP A 52 -13.67 -22.11 -28.31
C ASP A 52 -14.29 -20.94 -27.54
N SER A 53 -14.44 -21.10 -26.22
CA SER A 53 -15.15 -20.13 -25.37
C SER A 53 -14.25 -19.28 -24.48
N VAL A 54 -13.12 -19.82 -24.01
CA VAL A 54 -12.24 -19.13 -23.06
C VAL A 54 -10.77 -19.30 -23.43
N ARG A 55 -9.95 -18.39 -22.93
CA ARG A 55 -8.49 -18.46 -22.96
C ARG A 55 -8.00 -18.74 -21.54
N TYR A 56 -7.10 -19.70 -21.41
CA TYR A 56 -6.37 -20.00 -20.19
C TYR A 56 -4.99 -19.36 -20.30
N VAL A 57 -4.63 -18.48 -19.38
CA VAL A 57 -3.29 -17.89 -19.30
C VAL A 57 -2.66 -18.42 -18.02
N TYR A 58 -1.47 -19.01 -18.10
CA TYR A 58 -0.89 -19.65 -16.93
C TYR A 58 0.61 -19.47 -16.85
N GLN A 59 1.11 -19.52 -15.62
CA GLN A 59 2.52 -19.43 -15.30
C GLN A 59 2.88 -20.52 -14.29
N PRO A 60 3.92 -21.33 -14.54
CA PRO A 60 4.43 -22.27 -13.55
C PRO A 60 5.01 -21.53 -12.34
N LEU A 61 4.66 -22.01 -11.14
CA LEU A 61 5.13 -21.54 -9.84
C LEU A 61 5.68 -22.73 -9.06
N GLU A 62 6.97 -23.06 -9.22
CA GLU A 62 7.60 -24.23 -8.60
C GLU A 62 6.82 -25.55 -8.80
N LYS A 63 6.03 -25.99 -7.80
CA LYS A 63 5.19 -27.20 -7.82
C LYS A 63 3.72 -26.94 -8.21
N LEU A 64 3.36 -25.67 -8.37
CA LEU A 64 2.02 -25.17 -8.65
C LEU A 64 1.96 -24.47 -10.01
N TYR A 65 0.75 -24.14 -10.44
CA TYR A 65 0.43 -23.31 -11.57
C TYR A 65 -0.46 -22.16 -11.09
N MET A 66 -0.10 -20.94 -11.44
CA MET A 66 -1.04 -19.82 -11.42
C MET A 66 -1.78 -19.79 -12.75
N LEU A 67 -3.11 -19.76 -12.68
CA LEU A 67 -4.02 -19.80 -13.83
C LEU A 67 -4.96 -18.59 -13.80
N LEU A 68 -5.09 -17.91 -14.93
CA LEU A 68 -6.14 -16.94 -15.20
C LEU A 68 -7.03 -17.48 -16.33
N ILE A 69 -8.34 -17.36 -16.15
CA ILE A 69 -9.35 -17.69 -17.17
C ILE A 69 -9.90 -16.37 -17.69
N THR A 70 -9.75 -16.12 -18.99
CA THR A 70 -10.19 -14.89 -19.65
C THR A 70 -11.05 -15.19 -20.87
N THR A 71 -11.79 -14.20 -21.33
CA THR A 71 -12.52 -14.26 -22.61
C THR A 71 -11.55 -14.10 -23.78
N LYS A 72 -11.81 -14.69 -24.95
CA LYS A 72 -10.93 -14.56 -26.13
C LYS A 72 -10.73 -13.12 -26.62
N THR A 73 -11.69 -12.24 -26.32
CA THR A 73 -11.66 -10.81 -26.66
C THR A 73 -10.84 -9.97 -25.67
N SER A 74 -10.29 -10.55 -24.60
CA SER A 74 -9.39 -9.84 -23.68
C SER A 74 -8.03 -9.57 -24.31
N ASN A 75 -7.38 -8.52 -23.83
CA ASN A 75 -6.02 -8.19 -24.20
C ASN A 75 -5.03 -9.12 -23.50
N ILE A 76 -4.44 -10.04 -24.24
CA ILE A 76 -3.51 -11.04 -23.69
C ILE A 76 -2.26 -10.43 -23.06
N LEU A 77 -1.80 -9.27 -23.53
CA LEU A 77 -0.62 -8.61 -22.94
C LEU A 77 -0.92 -8.10 -21.53
N GLU A 78 -2.13 -7.58 -21.35
CA GLU A 78 -2.64 -7.08 -20.08
C GLU A 78 -2.95 -8.24 -19.12
N ASP A 79 -3.50 -9.35 -19.63
CA ASP A 79 -3.72 -10.57 -18.85
C ASP A 79 -2.38 -11.17 -18.37
N LEU A 80 -1.33 -11.16 -19.21
CA LEU A 80 0.01 -11.64 -18.87
C LEU A 80 0.69 -10.74 -17.82
N GLU A 81 0.54 -9.42 -17.92
CA GLU A 81 1.04 -8.50 -16.90
C GLU A 81 0.31 -8.73 -15.56
N THR A 82 -1.00 -8.88 -15.60
CA THR A 82 -1.82 -9.20 -14.43
C THR A 82 -1.38 -10.53 -13.80
N LEU A 83 -1.20 -11.60 -14.60
CA LEU A 83 -0.72 -12.91 -14.14
C LEU A 83 0.64 -12.85 -13.43
N ARG A 84 1.54 -11.99 -13.91
CA ARG A 84 2.84 -11.76 -13.26
C ARG A 84 2.68 -11.08 -11.90
N LEU A 85 1.72 -10.17 -11.76
CA LEU A 85 1.41 -9.55 -10.47
C LEU A 85 0.86 -10.58 -9.48
N PHE A 86 -0.13 -11.40 -9.89
CA PHE A 86 -0.62 -12.53 -9.08
C PHE A 86 0.50 -13.47 -8.62
N SER A 87 1.39 -13.83 -9.54
CA SER A 87 2.54 -14.71 -9.26
C SER A 87 3.53 -14.11 -8.26
N ARG A 88 3.65 -12.78 -8.18
CA ARG A 88 4.50 -12.07 -7.20
C ARG A 88 3.85 -11.91 -5.84
N VAL A 89 2.52 -11.90 -5.79
CA VAL A 89 1.76 -11.74 -4.55
C VAL A 89 1.79 -13.03 -3.73
N ILE A 90 1.80 -14.20 -4.36
CA ILE A 90 1.75 -15.48 -3.64
C ILE A 90 2.97 -15.66 -2.68
N PRO A 91 4.23 -15.40 -3.09
CA PRO A 91 5.39 -15.50 -2.19
C PRO A 91 5.40 -14.51 -1.02
N GLU A 92 4.59 -13.45 -1.05
CA GLU A 92 4.48 -12.50 0.07
C GLU A 92 3.73 -13.11 1.26
N TYR A 93 2.78 -14.01 0.98
CA TYR A 93 1.95 -14.67 1.99
C TYR A 93 2.41 -16.10 2.28
N CYS A 94 2.92 -16.81 1.27
CA CYS A 94 3.40 -18.18 1.39
C CYS A 94 4.93 -18.22 1.29
N ARG A 95 5.61 -18.70 2.34
CA ARG A 95 7.08 -18.87 2.34
C ARG A 95 7.52 -20.02 1.45
N THR A 96 6.75 -21.10 1.44
CA THR A 96 6.94 -22.24 0.54
C THR A 96 5.72 -22.39 -0.38
N LEU A 97 5.97 -22.69 -1.65
CA LEU A 97 4.91 -22.83 -2.67
C LEU A 97 4.36 -24.26 -2.69
N ASP A 98 3.92 -24.72 -1.52
CA ASP A 98 3.32 -26.04 -1.28
C ASP A 98 1.79 -25.96 -1.10
N GLU A 99 1.09 -27.07 -1.36
CA GLU A 99 -0.38 -27.13 -1.32
C GLU A 99 -0.96 -26.81 0.07
N ALA A 100 -0.29 -27.27 1.13
CA ALA A 100 -0.74 -27.03 2.51
C ALA A 100 -0.69 -25.52 2.86
N GLU A 101 0.43 -24.86 2.58
CA GLU A 101 0.62 -23.46 2.94
C GLU A 101 -0.29 -22.51 2.15
N VAL A 102 -0.54 -22.82 0.87
CA VAL A 102 -1.52 -22.06 0.05
C VAL A 102 -2.93 -22.23 0.59
N THR A 103 -3.27 -23.42 1.11
CA THR A 103 -4.58 -23.69 1.70
C THR A 103 -4.74 -22.93 3.03
N ASP A 104 -3.71 -22.94 3.88
CA ASP A 104 -3.71 -22.24 5.17
C ASP A 104 -3.84 -20.71 4.99
N ASN A 105 -3.21 -20.16 3.95
CA ASN A 105 -3.25 -18.73 3.63
C ASN A 105 -4.29 -18.35 2.56
N ALA A 106 -5.25 -19.23 2.25
CA ALA A 106 -6.18 -19.04 1.14
C ALA A 106 -7.00 -17.74 1.24
N PHE A 107 -7.47 -17.38 2.44
CA PHE A 107 -8.26 -16.15 2.63
C PHE A 107 -7.42 -14.89 2.42
N SER A 108 -6.19 -14.85 2.93
CA SER A 108 -5.27 -13.74 2.73
C SER A 108 -4.96 -13.54 1.24
N LEU A 109 -4.77 -14.65 0.51
CA LEU A 109 -4.58 -14.62 -0.94
C LEU A 109 -5.82 -14.10 -1.67
N ILE A 110 -7.04 -14.55 -1.29
CA ILE A 110 -8.29 -14.06 -1.90
C ILE A 110 -8.45 -12.56 -1.69
N PHE A 111 -8.16 -12.03 -0.50
CA PHE A 111 -8.22 -10.59 -0.26
C PHE A 111 -7.21 -9.84 -1.12
N ALA A 112 -5.97 -10.33 -1.23
CA ALA A 112 -4.99 -9.72 -2.13
C ALA A 112 -5.43 -9.80 -3.61
N PHE A 113 -6.14 -10.85 -4.02
CA PHE A 113 -6.63 -11.01 -5.38
C PHE A 113 -7.75 -10.02 -5.72
N ASP A 114 -8.62 -9.70 -4.76
CA ASP A 114 -9.68 -8.70 -4.93
C ASP A 114 -9.12 -7.28 -5.10
N GLU A 115 -7.98 -6.97 -4.47
CA GLU A 115 -7.30 -5.67 -4.66
C GLU A 115 -6.62 -5.55 -6.04
N ILE A 116 -6.33 -6.66 -6.71
CA ILE A 116 -5.70 -6.66 -8.04
C ILE A 116 -6.75 -6.57 -9.15
N VAL A 117 -7.92 -7.20 -8.96
CA VAL A 117 -8.97 -7.31 -9.97
C VAL A 117 -10.33 -7.05 -9.34
N ALA A 118 -11.01 -6.01 -9.81
CA ALA A 118 -12.38 -5.68 -9.43
C ALA A 118 -13.35 -6.01 -10.57
N LEU A 119 -14.33 -6.88 -10.31
CA LEU A 119 -15.40 -7.23 -11.27
C LEU A 119 -14.89 -7.70 -12.65
N GLY A 120 -13.70 -8.31 -12.70
CA GLY A 120 -13.07 -8.81 -13.93
C GLY A 120 -12.27 -7.76 -14.69
N TYR A 121 -12.14 -6.54 -14.16
CA TYR A 121 -11.25 -5.50 -14.66
C TYR A 121 -10.01 -5.42 -13.77
N ARG A 122 -8.83 -5.29 -14.38
CA ARG A 122 -7.60 -5.09 -13.61
C ARG A 122 -7.61 -3.69 -13.00
N GLU A 123 -7.10 -3.61 -11.79
CA GLU A 123 -6.75 -2.33 -11.18
C GLU A 123 -5.28 -2.01 -11.45
N SER A 124 -4.95 -0.73 -11.57
CA SER A 124 -3.55 -0.29 -11.77
C SER A 124 -2.84 -0.18 -10.42
N VAL A 125 -2.52 -1.32 -9.81
CA VAL A 125 -1.92 -1.41 -8.48
C VAL A 125 -0.55 -2.07 -8.51
N ASN A 126 0.36 -1.59 -7.65
CA ASN A 126 1.66 -2.21 -7.41
C ASN A 126 1.61 -3.10 -6.17
N LEU A 127 2.55 -4.05 -6.05
CA LEU A 127 2.66 -4.98 -4.93
C LEU A 127 2.67 -4.30 -3.55
N ALA A 128 3.38 -3.17 -3.43
CA ALA A 128 3.41 -2.39 -2.19
C ALA A 128 2.05 -1.78 -1.83
N GLN A 129 1.27 -1.35 -2.83
CA GLN A 129 -0.07 -0.80 -2.61
C GLN A 129 -1.06 -1.89 -2.22
N VAL A 130 -0.99 -3.05 -2.90
CA VAL A 130 -1.80 -4.24 -2.55
C VAL A 130 -1.61 -4.60 -1.08
N ARG A 131 -0.37 -4.57 -0.57
CA ARG A 131 -0.10 -4.81 0.85
C ARG A 131 -0.83 -3.81 1.75
N THR A 132 -0.71 -2.52 1.48
CA THR A 132 -1.38 -1.47 2.27
C THR A 132 -2.91 -1.57 2.20
N PHE A 133 -3.47 -1.95 1.05
CA PHE A 133 -4.91 -2.13 0.89
C PHE A 133 -5.43 -3.34 1.67
N VAL A 134 -4.69 -4.46 1.64
CA VAL A 134 -5.02 -5.66 2.43
C VAL A 134 -4.87 -5.43 3.93
N GLU A 135 -3.94 -4.56 4.36
CA GLU A 135 -3.82 -4.14 5.77
C GLU A 135 -5.04 -3.31 6.24
N MET A 136 -5.86 -2.79 5.32
CA MET A 136 -7.07 -1.98 5.57
C MET A 136 -6.82 -0.77 6.50
N ASP A 137 -5.57 -0.34 6.64
CA ASP A 137 -5.18 0.74 7.54
C ASP A 137 -5.12 2.08 6.79
N SER A 138 -6.26 2.77 6.75
CA SER A 138 -6.34 4.09 6.12
C SER A 138 -5.85 5.20 7.06
N HIS A 139 -4.81 5.92 6.63
CA HIS A 139 -4.33 7.11 7.32
C HIS A 139 -5.41 8.20 7.41
N GLU A 140 -6.24 8.35 6.37
CA GLU A 140 -7.32 9.33 6.34
C GLU A 140 -8.37 9.04 7.41
N GLU A 141 -8.71 7.77 7.64
CA GLU A 141 -9.64 7.35 8.68
C GLU A 141 -9.08 7.67 10.09
N LYS A 142 -7.79 7.39 10.32
CA LYS A 142 -7.12 7.74 11.59
C LYS A 142 -7.16 9.25 11.87
N VAL A 143 -6.89 10.07 10.85
CA VAL A 143 -6.96 11.53 10.96
C VAL A 143 -8.40 11.98 11.25
N TYR A 144 -9.38 11.43 10.54
CA TYR A 144 -10.79 11.73 10.75
C TYR A 144 -11.23 11.40 12.19
N GLN A 145 -10.90 10.21 12.70
CA GLN A 145 -11.19 9.81 14.07
C GLN A 145 -10.51 10.72 15.10
N ALA A 146 -9.27 11.15 14.85
CA ALA A 146 -8.54 12.05 15.75
C ALA A 146 -9.18 13.46 15.82
N VAL A 147 -9.61 13.99 14.68
CA VAL A 147 -10.33 15.27 14.60
C VAL A 147 -11.67 15.16 15.33
N ARG A 148 -12.43 14.09 15.07
CA ARG A 148 -13.72 13.85 15.73
C ARG A 148 -13.58 13.76 17.25
N LYS A 149 -12.63 12.96 17.75
CA LYS A 149 -12.33 12.87 19.20
C LYS A 149 -11.91 14.21 19.79
N THR A 150 -11.19 15.04 19.02
CA THR A 150 -10.81 16.39 19.46
C THR A 150 -12.01 17.32 19.56
N GLN A 151 -12.92 17.28 18.59
CA GLN A 151 -14.16 18.05 18.61
C GLN A 151 -15.07 17.63 19.77
N GLU A 152 -15.24 16.32 19.99
CA GLU A 152 -16.04 15.78 21.10
C GLU A 152 -15.46 16.23 22.46
N ARG A 153 -14.15 16.11 22.65
CA ARG A 153 -13.46 16.58 23.87
C ARG A 153 -13.55 18.09 24.06
N GLU A 154 -13.45 18.88 22.98
CA GLU A 154 -13.59 20.33 23.06
C GLU A 154 -15.04 20.74 23.42
N ALA A 155 -16.03 20.06 22.85
CA ALA A 155 -17.44 20.24 23.19
C ALA A 155 -17.72 19.88 24.65
N GLU A 156 -17.18 18.75 25.14
CA GLU A 156 -17.33 18.32 26.54
C GLU A 156 -16.69 19.33 27.50
N ASN A 157 -15.48 19.82 27.20
CA ASN A 157 -14.81 20.82 28.02
C ASN A 157 -15.60 22.14 28.06
N LYS A 158 -16.10 22.63 26.91
CA LYS A 158 -16.96 23.82 26.85
C LYS A 158 -18.27 23.64 27.61
N MET A 159 -18.89 22.46 27.55
CA MET A 159 -20.08 22.13 28.34
C MET A 159 -19.77 22.14 29.84
N ARG A 160 -18.64 21.57 30.24
CA ARG A 160 -18.20 21.50 31.65
C ARG A 160 -17.89 22.87 32.23
N GLU A 161 -17.21 23.73 31.47
CA GLU A 161 -16.92 25.11 31.87
C GLU A 161 -18.21 25.93 32.01
N LYS A 162 -19.10 25.87 31.00
CA LYS A 162 -20.40 26.55 31.08
C LYS A 162 -21.25 26.04 32.25
N ALA A 163 -21.27 24.74 32.52
CA ALA A 163 -22.00 24.17 33.65
C ALA A 163 -21.46 24.67 35.00
N LYS A 164 -20.14 24.80 35.14
CA LYS A 164 -19.50 25.37 36.34
C LYS A 164 -19.86 26.84 36.52
N GLU A 165 -19.80 27.63 35.45
CA GLU A 165 -20.16 29.06 35.48
C GLU A 165 -21.63 29.27 35.86
N LEU A 166 -22.54 28.50 35.26
CA LEU A 166 -23.97 28.58 35.53
C LEU A 166 -24.29 28.15 36.98
N LYS A 167 -23.59 27.16 37.51
CA LYS A 167 -23.69 26.76 38.93
C LYS A 167 -23.19 27.87 39.88
N ARG A 168 -22.08 28.55 39.55
CA ARG A 168 -21.55 29.68 40.33
C ARG A 168 -22.51 30.87 40.33
N GLN A 169 -23.03 31.26 39.17
CA GLN A 169 -24.03 32.33 39.06
C GLN A 169 -25.32 32.01 39.84
N ARG A 170 -25.76 30.74 39.82
CA ARG A 170 -26.92 30.31 40.64
C ARG A 170 -26.64 30.40 42.14
N MET A 171 -25.41 30.12 42.58
CA MET A 171 -25.03 30.24 43.99
C MET A 171 -24.86 31.70 44.43
N GLU A 172 -24.32 32.57 43.57
CA GLU A 172 -24.18 34.01 43.83
C GLU A 172 -25.51 34.77 43.82
N SER A 173 -26.45 34.39 42.95
CA SER A 173 -27.82 34.94 42.97
C SER A 173 -28.57 34.56 44.24
N VAL A 174 -28.36 33.35 44.77
CA VAL A 174 -28.88 32.95 46.09
C VAL A 174 -28.17 33.71 47.23
N LYS A 175 -26.89 34.06 47.08
CA LYS A 175 -26.10 34.81 48.08
C LYS A 175 -26.31 36.32 48.06
N LYS A 176 -26.76 36.90 46.93
CA LYS A 176 -27.20 38.31 46.81
C LYS A 176 -28.62 38.55 47.36
N PHE A 177 -29.27 37.50 47.85
CA PHE A 177 -30.47 37.58 48.69
C PHE A 177 -30.20 37.18 50.17
N PRO A 178 -29.25 37.78 50.90
CA PRO A 178 -29.23 37.65 52.35
C PRO A 178 -30.13 38.74 52.96
N LYS A 179 -31.37 38.35 53.26
CA LYS A 179 -32.19 38.86 54.37
C LYS A 179 -32.16 40.37 54.64
N THR A 180 -33.21 41.06 54.23
CA THR A 180 -33.90 41.96 55.17
C THR A 180 -34.80 41.11 56.07
N GLY A 181 -34.56 41.13 57.39
CA GLY A 181 -35.52 40.67 58.39
C GLY A 181 -36.80 41.50 58.31
N ILE A 182 -37.97 40.98 58.70
CA ILE A 182 -38.43 40.91 60.09
C ILE A 182 -39.53 39.84 60.23
N SER A 183 -39.59 39.28 61.44
CA SER A 183 -40.56 38.35 62.04
C SER A 183 -41.93 38.11 61.38
N GLY A 184 -42.35 36.85 61.44
CA GLY A 184 -43.70 36.52 61.89
C GLY A 184 -44.43 35.48 61.04
N GLY A 185 -44.76 34.34 61.66
CA GLY A 185 -45.93 33.56 61.29
C GLY A 185 -45.67 32.30 60.48
N SER A 186 -45.58 31.19 61.21
CA SER A 186 -46.20 29.89 60.90
C SER A 186 -46.61 29.59 59.46
N SER A 187 -45.93 28.63 58.85
CA SER A 187 -46.58 27.37 58.48
C SER A 187 -45.54 26.40 57.90
N ASN A 188 -45.22 25.40 58.73
CA ASN A 188 -44.81 24.08 58.27
C ASN A 188 -45.97 23.53 57.36
N PRO A 189 -45.78 22.54 56.46
CA PRO A 189 -44.75 21.52 56.69
C PRO A 189 -44.19 20.67 55.53
N TYR A 190 -43.20 19.89 55.98
CA TYR A 190 -42.81 18.53 55.59
C TYR A 190 -41.76 18.28 54.50
N PHE A 191 -40.56 18.07 55.05
CA PHE A 191 -39.47 17.20 54.68
C PHE A 191 -39.86 15.71 54.44
N SER A 192 -38.97 15.00 53.74
CA SER A 192 -38.73 13.53 53.69
C SER A 192 -39.29 12.79 52.46
N SER A 193 -38.45 12.45 51.48
CA SER A 193 -37.70 11.18 51.35
C SER A 193 -38.59 9.94 51.17
N SER A 194 -38.57 9.36 49.97
CA SER A 194 -38.41 7.91 49.80
C SER A 194 -37.99 7.56 48.37
N SER A 195 -37.22 6.49 48.30
CA SER A 195 -36.55 5.89 47.15
C SER A 195 -37.46 4.97 46.33
N TYR A 196 -37.00 4.68 45.11
CA TYR A 196 -37.05 3.35 44.45
C TYR A 196 -38.42 2.76 43.98
N SER A 197 -38.53 2.68 42.64
CA SER A 197 -38.88 1.51 41.80
C SER A 197 -40.32 1.13 41.42
N SER A 198 -40.39 0.83 40.10
CA SER A 198 -41.23 -0.14 39.38
C SER A 198 -42.73 0.14 39.21
N SER A 199 -43.14 0.43 37.98
CA SER A 199 -43.59 -0.58 36.98
C SER A 199 -44.63 -0.01 36.00
N SER A 200 -44.44 -0.37 34.72
CA SER A 200 -45.45 -0.60 33.65
C SER A 200 -46.62 0.38 33.44
N ALA A 201 -46.64 1.05 32.27
CA ALA A 201 -47.54 0.73 31.14
C ALA A 201 -47.49 1.85 30.07
N ALA A 202 -47.43 1.44 28.81
CA ALA A 202 -47.38 2.28 27.60
C ALA A 202 -48.74 2.99 27.30
N PRO A 203 -48.86 3.91 26.31
CA PRO A 203 -48.83 3.53 24.88
C PRO A 203 -48.19 4.52 23.86
N VAL A 204 -47.61 3.90 22.82
CA VAL A 204 -47.75 4.15 21.36
C VAL A 204 -46.95 5.26 20.64
N LEU A 205 -46.20 4.76 19.66
CA LEU A 205 -45.39 5.41 18.62
C LEU A 205 -46.25 5.95 17.46
N GLU A 206 -45.74 6.99 16.78
CA GLU A 206 -45.97 7.19 15.35
C GLU A 206 -44.61 7.44 14.66
N THR A 207 -44.29 6.55 13.73
CA THR A 207 -43.05 6.46 12.95
C THR A 207 -43.19 7.19 11.62
N SER A 208 -42.18 7.98 11.24
CA SER A 208 -41.94 8.36 9.84
C SER A 208 -40.44 8.39 9.55
N ASP A 209 -40.00 7.50 8.66
CA ASP A 209 -38.64 7.33 8.15
C ASP A 209 -38.13 8.54 7.33
N PRO A 210 -36.81 8.75 7.24
CA PRO A 210 -36.20 9.77 6.41
C PRO A 210 -35.82 9.23 5.03
N SER A 211 -36.25 9.90 3.96
CA SER A 211 -35.62 9.76 2.65
C SER A 211 -35.27 11.12 2.05
N THR A 212 -34.09 11.16 1.41
CA THR A 212 -33.69 12.12 0.38
C THR A 212 -33.12 13.47 0.87
N ILE A 213 -31.81 13.52 1.09
CA ILE A 213 -31.04 14.78 1.00
C ILE A 213 -30.51 14.90 -0.44
N ARG A 214 -31.15 15.80 -1.21
CA ARG A 214 -30.59 16.32 -2.46
C ARG A 214 -29.53 17.38 -2.15
N SER A 215 -28.41 17.27 -2.83
CA SER A 215 -27.28 18.20 -2.84
C SER A 215 -27.59 19.44 -3.68
N SER A 216 -27.37 20.63 -3.13
CA SER A 216 -27.23 21.86 -3.92
C SER A 216 -26.61 22.99 -3.09
N TYR A 217 -25.29 23.16 -3.13
CA TYR A 217 -24.65 24.45 -2.82
C TYR A 217 -23.49 24.69 -3.79
N ILE A 218 -23.77 25.51 -4.80
CA ILE A 218 -22.78 26.32 -5.50
C ILE A 218 -22.54 27.56 -4.63
N SER A 219 -21.28 27.92 -4.36
CA SER A 219 -20.82 29.33 -4.33
C SER A 219 -19.31 29.47 -4.06
N GLN A 220 -18.61 29.87 -5.12
CA GLN A 220 -17.67 31.02 -5.21
C GLN A 220 -16.46 31.12 -4.27
N ALA A 221 -15.29 31.03 -4.91
CA ALA A 221 -13.99 31.43 -4.41
C ALA A 221 -13.79 32.95 -4.51
N GLN A 222 -13.28 33.56 -3.43
CA GLN A 222 -12.61 34.86 -3.48
C GLN A 222 -11.26 34.78 -2.75
N LYS A 223 -10.23 35.29 -3.42
CA LYS A 223 -8.88 35.52 -2.86
C LYS A 223 -8.87 36.82 -2.04
N PRO A 224 -8.00 36.91 -1.03
CA PRO A 224 -7.19 38.11 -0.87
C PRO A 224 -5.70 37.79 -0.68
N ALA A 225 -4.87 38.75 -1.06
CA ALA A 225 -3.41 38.70 -1.01
C ALA A 225 -2.85 39.66 0.05
N LEU A 226 -1.60 39.35 0.46
CA LEU A 226 -0.52 40.21 0.98
C LEU A 226 -0.28 40.37 2.50
N SER A 227 0.90 39.86 2.90
CA SER A 227 1.99 40.57 3.62
C SER A 227 2.30 40.27 5.11
N ALA A 228 3.35 39.44 5.29
CA ALA A 228 4.53 39.60 6.17
C ALA A 228 4.43 39.95 7.68
N LYS A 229 4.85 39.03 8.58
CA LYS A 229 6.16 39.05 9.29
C LYS A 229 6.32 37.89 10.31
N ALA A 230 7.54 37.37 10.30
CA ALA A 230 8.20 36.32 11.11
C ALA A 230 7.88 36.18 12.62
N MET A 231 7.94 34.93 13.11
CA MET A 231 8.93 34.42 14.08
C MET A 231 9.09 32.90 13.90
N LYS A 232 10.33 32.44 13.71
CA LYS A 232 10.70 31.08 13.32
C LYS A 232 11.34 30.36 14.52
N LEU A 233 10.63 29.40 15.10
CA LEU A 233 11.17 28.47 16.10
C LEU A 233 11.88 27.30 15.40
N GLY A 234 13.10 27.02 15.84
CA GLY A 234 14.05 26.09 15.24
C GLY A 234 13.62 24.63 15.33
N SER A 235 14.04 23.88 14.32
CA SER A 235 13.89 22.43 14.15
C SER A 235 14.74 21.66 15.15
N LYS A 236 14.09 20.76 15.92
CA LYS A 236 14.72 19.76 16.76
C LYS A 236 15.36 18.67 15.90
N SER A 237 16.68 18.73 15.74
CA SER A 237 17.52 17.59 15.31
C SER A 237 18.69 17.33 16.26
N HIS A 238 18.86 18.17 17.29
CA HIS A 238 19.95 18.07 18.26
C HIS A 238 19.66 17.08 19.41
N ASP A 239 18.39 16.70 19.63
CA ASP A 239 18.00 15.79 20.73
C ASP A 239 18.46 14.33 20.49
N VAL A 240 18.53 13.89 19.23
CA VAL A 240 18.85 12.49 18.91
C VAL A 240 20.35 12.23 19.00
N GLU A 241 21.18 13.16 18.53
CA GLU A 241 22.65 13.08 18.68
C GLU A 241 23.08 13.16 20.15
N SER A 242 22.46 14.05 20.94
CA SER A 242 22.77 14.21 22.37
C SER A 242 22.41 12.95 23.18
N PHE A 243 21.36 12.22 22.78
CA PHE A 243 20.96 10.99 23.47
C PHE A 243 21.89 9.81 23.16
N VAL A 244 22.35 9.70 21.91
CA VAL A 244 23.29 8.65 21.49
C VAL A 244 24.68 8.86 22.10
N ASP A 245 25.12 10.11 22.28
CA ASP A 245 26.38 10.42 22.95
C ASP A 245 26.31 10.20 24.46
N GLN A 246 25.15 10.43 25.08
CA GLN A 246 24.95 10.19 26.51
C GLN A 246 25.00 8.70 26.86
N LEU A 247 24.41 7.83 26.02
CA LEU A 247 24.49 6.36 26.16
C LEU A 247 25.93 5.82 26.02
N LYS A 248 26.76 6.46 25.18
CA LYS A 248 28.20 6.13 25.09
C LYS A 248 28.98 6.59 26.32
N SER A 249 28.64 7.76 26.86
CA SER A 249 29.30 8.32 28.05
C SER A 249 29.00 7.54 29.34
N GLU A 250 27.87 6.85 29.40
CA GLU A 250 27.47 5.97 30.51
C GLU A 250 28.04 4.54 30.38
N GLY A 251 28.86 4.28 29.35
CA GLY A 251 29.66 3.06 29.23
C GLY A 251 28.95 1.87 28.57
N GLU A 252 27.79 2.09 27.93
CA GLU A 252 27.00 1.01 27.31
C GLU A 252 27.42 0.78 25.84
N LYS A 253 27.83 -0.45 25.51
CA LYS A 253 28.32 -0.82 24.17
C LYS A 253 27.16 -1.09 23.21
N VAL A 254 26.89 -0.17 22.29
CA VAL A 254 25.97 -0.40 21.15
C VAL A 254 26.69 -1.22 20.08
N ILE A 255 26.44 -2.53 20.06
CA ILE A 255 26.90 -3.46 19.01
C ILE A 255 25.79 -3.55 17.97
N SER A 256 25.98 -2.95 16.79
CA SER A 256 25.18 -3.27 15.61
C SER A 256 25.58 -4.66 15.12
N GLY A 257 24.84 -5.66 15.59
CA GLY A 257 25.12 -7.08 15.40
C GLY A 257 25.17 -7.52 13.94
N SER A 258 26.31 -8.08 13.54
CA SER A 258 26.42 -9.04 12.44
C SER A 258 26.99 -10.35 12.99
N ALA A 259 26.21 -11.45 12.99
CA ALA A 259 26.69 -12.79 12.60
C ALA A 259 25.64 -13.91 12.78
N LEU A 260 25.76 -14.90 11.86
CA LEU A 260 25.20 -16.26 11.81
C LEU A 260 23.76 -16.40 11.26
N SER A 261 23.53 -17.09 10.14
CA SER A 261 23.97 -18.46 9.82
C SER A 261 24.10 -18.74 8.31
N LYS A 262 24.94 -19.72 8.00
CA LYS A 262 25.36 -20.17 6.65
C LYS A 262 24.71 -21.52 6.37
N VAL A 263 23.90 -21.64 5.32
CA VAL A 263 23.59 -22.92 4.67
C VAL A 263 23.73 -22.74 3.16
N SER A 264 24.41 -23.70 2.56
CA SER A 264 24.98 -23.74 1.22
C SER A 264 23.97 -24.02 0.11
N SER A 265 24.08 -23.28 -1.00
CA SER A 265 23.66 -23.75 -2.32
C SER A 265 24.63 -23.23 -3.39
N LEU A 266 25.20 -24.16 -4.15
CA LEU A 266 26.16 -23.91 -5.22
C LEU A 266 25.53 -23.06 -6.33
N SER A 267 26.13 -21.90 -6.60
CA SER A 267 26.05 -21.25 -7.90
C SER A 267 27.35 -20.47 -8.11
N SER A 268 27.93 -20.62 -9.30
CA SER A 268 29.22 -20.09 -9.74
C SER A 268 29.36 -18.59 -9.48
N LYS A 269 30.31 -18.23 -8.62
CA LYS A 269 30.66 -16.84 -8.30
C LYS A 269 31.28 -16.15 -9.52
N ILE A 270 30.58 -15.14 -10.04
CA ILE A 270 31.22 -13.97 -10.64
C ILE A 270 31.76 -13.13 -9.46
N PRO A 271 33.00 -12.63 -9.49
CA PRO A 271 33.54 -11.84 -8.38
C PRO A 271 32.79 -10.50 -8.28
N SER A 272 32.03 -10.31 -7.20
CA SER A 272 31.56 -8.99 -6.76
C SER A 272 32.78 -8.18 -6.33
N THR A 273 33.19 -7.20 -7.15
CA THR A 273 34.20 -6.23 -6.76
C THR A 273 33.70 -5.43 -5.54
N ASN A 274 34.52 -5.44 -4.50
CA ASN A 274 34.26 -4.87 -3.19
C ASN A 274 33.94 -3.37 -3.27
N ILE A 275 32.90 -2.98 -2.55
CA ILE A 275 32.43 -1.62 -2.32
C ILE A 275 33.25 -1.05 -1.16
N SER A 276 34.26 -0.23 -1.43
CA SER A 276 34.85 0.63 -0.39
C SER A 276 35.58 1.87 -0.88
N ASN A 277 35.92 2.00 -2.17
CA ASN A 277 36.48 3.22 -2.75
C ASN A 277 35.67 3.60 -4.00
N MET A 278 34.65 4.43 -3.84
CA MET A 278 33.95 5.04 -4.98
C MET A 278 34.17 6.54 -4.96
N ASP A 279 34.71 7.06 -6.07
CA ASP A 279 34.94 8.48 -6.26
C ASP A 279 33.63 9.27 -6.28
N SER A 280 33.74 10.59 -6.05
CA SER A 280 32.59 11.51 -6.04
C SER A 280 31.79 11.52 -7.35
N VAL A 281 32.44 11.16 -8.47
CA VAL A 281 31.80 10.86 -9.75
C VAL A 281 32.29 9.49 -10.19
N HIS A 282 31.40 8.50 -10.24
CA HIS A 282 31.71 7.14 -10.61
C HIS A 282 30.88 6.69 -11.81
N LEU A 283 31.55 6.30 -12.88
CA LEU A 283 30.92 5.76 -14.09
C LEU A 283 31.21 4.26 -14.16
N ARG A 284 30.16 3.45 -14.16
CA ARG A 284 30.23 1.99 -14.30
C ARG A 284 29.64 1.59 -15.65
N GLN A 285 30.42 0.87 -16.44
CA GLN A 285 30.00 0.30 -17.72
C GLN A 285 29.89 -1.21 -17.56
N GLU A 286 28.72 -1.76 -17.86
CA GLU A 286 28.46 -3.19 -17.90
C GLU A 286 28.12 -3.59 -19.32
N GLU A 287 28.72 -4.66 -19.81
CA GLU A 287 28.47 -5.17 -21.14
C GLU A 287 28.13 -6.65 -21.05
N GLN A 288 27.00 -7.01 -21.65
CA GLN A 288 26.51 -8.38 -21.79
C GLN A 288 26.54 -8.75 -23.26
N LEU A 289 27.43 -9.69 -23.60
CA LEU A 289 27.60 -10.22 -24.94
C LEU A 289 26.86 -11.55 -25.08
N ILE A 290 25.91 -11.61 -26.01
CA ILE A 290 25.13 -12.80 -26.34
C ILE A 290 25.54 -13.25 -27.74
N ILE A 291 26.13 -14.45 -27.82
CA ILE A 291 26.59 -15.04 -29.09
C ILE A 291 25.90 -16.39 -29.26
N SER A 292 25.30 -16.62 -30.42
CA SER A 292 24.87 -17.94 -30.87
C SER A 292 25.81 -18.43 -31.96
N VAL A 293 26.43 -19.58 -31.75
CA VAL A 293 27.38 -20.19 -32.69
C VAL A 293 26.78 -21.48 -33.22
N GLY A 294 26.70 -21.61 -34.54
CA GLY A 294 26.20 -22.79 -35.23
C GLY A 294 27.19 -23.95 -35.16
N ARG A 295 26.72 -25.15 -35.51
CA ARG A 295 27.55 -26.39 -35.48
C ARG A 295 28.78 -26.33 -36.38
N ASN A 296 28.75 -25.48 -37.41
CA ASN A 296 29.86 -25.25 -38.33
C ASN A 296 30.89 -24.24 -37.79
N GLY A 297 30.74 -23.76 -36.55
CA GLY A 297 31.60 -22.73 -35.96
C GLY A 297 31.31 -21.31 -36.45
N GLY A 298 30.31 -21.12 -37.33
CA GLY A 298 29.85 -19.81 -37.76
C GLY A 298 29.03 -19.11 -36.68
N ILE A 299 29.18 -17.80 -36.55
CA ILE A 299 28.35 -16.98 -35.66
C ILE A 299 26.98 -16.80 -36.33
N GLU A 300 25.93 -17.34 -35.71
CA GLU A 300 24.54 -17.20 -36.18
C GLU A 300 23.89 -15.93 -35.62
N ALA A 301 24.21 -15.55 -34.38
CA ALA A 301 23.73 -14.31 -33.76
C ALA A 301 24.80 -13.69 -32.88
N PHE A 302 24.88 -12.35 -32.90
CA PHE A 302 25.80 -11.56 -32.09
C PHE A 302 25.06 -10.31 -31.59
N GLU A 303 24.82 -10.24 -30.28
CA GLU A 303 24.16 -9.11 -29.63
C GLU A 303 25.01 -8.63 -28.45
N LEU A 304 25.26 -7.31 -28.40
CA LEU A 304 25.96 -6.67 -27.29
C LEU A 304 25.02 -5.69 -26.60
N HIS A 305 24.64 -6.00 -25.37
CA HIS A 305 23.87 -5.11 -24.50
C HIS A 305 24.82 -4.36 -23.57
N GLY A 306 24.80 -3.03 -23.62
CA GLY A 306 25.57 -2.17 -22.72
C GLY A 306 24.66 -1.43 -21.74
N LEU A 307 25.03 -1.38 -20.46
CA LEU A 307 24.42 -0.54 -19.43
C LEU A 307 25.48 0.39 -18.84
N LEU A 308 25.20 1.69 -18.89
CA LEU A 308 26.06 2.72 -18.30
C LEU A 308 25.39 3.32 -17.07
N THR A 309 25.97 3.10 -15.89
CA THR A 309 25.49 3.63 -14.62
C THR A 309 26.41 4.74 -14.14
N LEU A 310 25.89 5.96 -14.05
CA LEU A 310 26.60 7.12 -13.52
C LEU A 310 26.10 7.44 -12.11
N ARG A 311 27.02 7.42 -11.14
CA ARG A 311 26.77 7.82 -9.76
C ARG A 311 27.52 9.12 -9.45
N ILE A 312 26.79 10.13 -8.99
CA ILE A 312 27.36 11.39 -8.52
C ILE A 312 27.02 11.52 -7.04
N SER A 313 28.03 11.58 -6.19
CA SER A 313 27.87 11.67 -4.74
C SER A 313 27.98 13.11 -4.22
N ASP A 314 28.70 13.99 -4.94
CA ASP A 314 28.91 15.40 -4.55
C ASP A 314 28.17 16.36 -5.49
N GLU A 315 27.38 17.27 -4.91
CA GLU A 315 26.53 18.24 -5.60
C GLU A 315 27.33 19.23 -6.48
N LYS A 316 28.62 19.46 -6.14
CA LYS A 316 29.52 20.30 -6.94
C LYS A 316 29.67 19.81 -8.39
N TYR A 317 29.47 18.52 -8.63
CA TYR A 317 29.55 17.89 -9.94
C TYR A 317 28.17 17.65 -10.58
N GLY A 318 27.13 18.40 -10.19
CA GLY A 318 25.79 18.27 -10.77
C GLY A 318 25.70 18.61 -12.27
N LYS A 319 26.73 19.25 -12.85
CA LYS A 319 26.84 19.53 -14.28
C LYS A 319 28.01 18.78 -14.88
N ILE A 320 27.78 17.56 -15.36
CA ILE A 320 28.76 16.76 -16.09
C ILE A 320 28.28 16.39 -17.49
N LYS A 321 29.23 16.25 -18.41
CA LYS A 321 29.00 15.79 -19.77
C LYS A 321 29.72 14.47 -19.95
N VAL A 322 28.96 13.39 -20.15
CA VAL A 322 29.52 12.08 -20.50
C VAL A 322 29.67 12.03 -22.02
N LEU A 323 30.90 11.89 -22.50
CA LEU A 323 31.18 11.71 -23.91
C LEU A 323 31.21 10.20 -24.21
N ILE A 324 30.26 9.73 -25.02
CA ILE A 324 30.27 8.37 -25.55
C ILE A 324 30.75 8.46 -27.00
N ILE A 325 31.88 7.82 -27.29
CA ILE A 325 32.44 7.77 -28.63
C ILE A 325 31.87 6.54 -29.33
N ILE A 326 30.98 6.75 -30.29
CA ILE A 326 30.49 5.70 -31.17
C ILE A 326 31.34 5.73 -32.44
N LYS A 327 32.27 4.79 -32.58
CA LYS A 327 32.96 4.56 -33.86
C LYS A 327 32.07 3.66 -34.72
N THR A 328 31.25 4.28 -35.57
CA THR A 328 30.36 3.55 -36.49
C THR A 328 31.16 2.94 -37.64
N HIS A 329 31.08 1.63 -37.79
CA HIS A 329 31.23 0.98 -39.10
C HIS A 329 30.05 0.08 -39.47
N VAL A 330 29.02 -0.02 -38.61
CA VAL A 330 27.81 -0.82 -38.85
C VAL A 330 26.61 -0.11 -38.19
N GLU A 331 25.50 -0.05 -38.91
CA GLU A 331 24.29 0.69 -38.59
C GLU A 331 23.53 0.05 -37.41
N TYR A 332 23.58 0.66 -36.21
CA TYR A 332 22.79 0.22 -35.05
C TYR A 332 21.54 1.09 -34.86
N ARG A 333 20.36 0.47 -34.80
CA ARG A 333 19.14 1.10 -34.28
C ARG A 333 19.23 1.22 -32.77
N CYS A 334 19.72 2.36 -32.28
CA CYS A 334 19.78 2.63 -30.85
C CYS A 334 18.43 3.19 -30.36
N LYS A 335 17.72 2.45 -29.48
CA LYS A 335 16.53 2.95 -28.79
C LYS A 335 16.97 3.51 -27.43
N LEU A 336 17.16 4.82 -27.36
CA LEU A 336 17.56 5.52 -26.14
C LEU A 336 16.36 5.59 -25.18
N ILE A 337 16.26 4.66 -24.23
CA ILE A 337 15.26 4.74 -23.16
C ILE A 337 15.82 5.67 -22.07
N ARG A 338 15.36 6.94 -22.05
CA ARG A 338 15.69 7.90 -21.00
C ARG A 338 14.77 7.69 -19.80
N THR A 339 15.21 6.98 -18.78
CA THR A 339 14.61 7.03 -17.45
C THR A 339 15.46 7.93 -16.56
N TRP A 340 15.02 9.17 -16.37
CA TRP A 340 15.57 10.08 -15.35
C TRP A 340 14.86 9.83 -14.03
N THR A 341 15.46 9.06 -13.13
CA THR A 341 14.98 8.96 -11.75
C THR A 341 15.60 10.08 -10.94
N ARG A 342 14.87 11.19 -10.81
CA ARG A 342 15.28 12.36 -10.03
C ARG A 342 14.86 12.15 -8.57
N ASN A 343 15.71 11.54 -7.75
CA ASN A 343 15.49 11.54 -6.29
C ASN A 343 15.97 12.89 -5.73
N TYR A 344 15.08 13.88 -5.68
CA TYR A 344 15.29 15.10 -4.91
C TYR A 344 14.64 14.96 -3.55
N SER A 345 15.43 14.69 -2.51
CA SER A 345 15.11 15.17 -1.16
C SER A 345 15.60 16.61 -1.05
N ASN A 346 14.77 17.57 -1.44
CA ASN A 346 15.11 18.98 -1.32
C ASN A 346 14.76 19.47 0.11
N PRO A 347 15.59 20.36 0.71
CA PRO A 347 14.97 21.56 1.23
C PRO A 347 15.71 22.84 0.83
N LYS A 348 14.96 23.62 0.04
CA LYS A 348 14.77 25.08 0.09
C LYS A 348 15.74 26.04 -0.62
N PRO A 349 15.19 27.19 -1.07
CA PRO A 349 15.77 28.03 -2.11
C PRO A 349 16.57 29.21 -1.53
N ARG A 350 17.53 29.72 -2.30
CA ARG A 350 18.02 31.09 -2.14
C ARG A 350 18.31 31.75 -3.50
N SER A 351 17.53 32.79 -3.77
CA SER A 351 17.97 34.10 -4.32
C SER A 351 19.29 34.53 -3.67
N VAL A 352 20.31 35.05 -4.34
CA VAL A 352 20.39 36.13 -5.35
C VAL A 352 21.37 35.73 -6.44
#